data_AF-A0A957ZEM2-F1
#
_entry.id   AF-A0A957ZEM2-F1
#
_cell.length_a   1.000
_cell.length_b   1.000
_cell.length_c   1.000
_cell.angle_alpha   90.00
_cell.angle_beta   90.00
_cell.angle_gamma   90.00
#
_symmetry.space_group_name_H-M   'P 1'
#
loop_
_entity.id
_entity.type
_entity.pdbx_description
1 polymer ?
#
loop_
_entity_poly.entity_id
_entity_poly.type
_entity_poly.pdbx_seq_one_letter_code
_entity_poly.pdbx_strand_id
1 'polypeptide(L)' 'NPQGVRVAAFKVPTPEERAHDYLWRVHKQTPGSGEMVIFNRSHYEDVLVVR' A
#
# COMPACT_ATOMS: atom_id res chain seq x y z
N ASN A 1 1.69 -16.18 17.13
CA ASN A 1 2.44 -14.98 17.53
C ASN A 1 3.00 -14.33 16.25
N PRO A 2 2.28 -13.39 15.61
CA PRO A 2 2.65 -12.87 14.30
C PRO A 2 3.76 -11.81 14.41
N GLN A 3 4.90 -12.15 15.03
CA GLN A 3 5.98 -11.21 15.41
C GLN A 3 6.82 -10.66 14.23
N GLY A 4 6.20 -10.48 13.07
CA GLY A 4 6.89 -9.96 11.90
C GLY A 4 6.06 -10.01 10.62
N VAL A 5 4.77 -10.31 10.69
CA VAL A 5 3.89 -10.31 9.51
C VAL A 5 2.68 -9.42 9.76
N ARG A 6 2.49 -8.39 8.92
CA ARG A 6 1.25 -7.60 8.91
C ARG A 6 0.65 -7.52 7.50
N VAL A 7 -0.64 -7.21 7.44
CA VAL A 7 -1.36 -6.99 6.17
C VAL A 7 -1.71 -5.52 6.02
N ALA A 8 -1.38 -4.92 4.88
CA ALA A 8 -1.83 -3.59 4.48
C ALA A 8 -2.83 -3.74 3.33
N ALA A 9 -4.08 -3.34 3.55
CA ALA A 9 -5.13 -3.42 2.53
C ALA A 9 -5.40 -2.04 1.93
N PHE A 10 -5.29 -1.93 0.60
CA PHE A 10 -5.55 -0.67 -0.11
C PHE A 10 -6.97 -0.65 -0.64
N LYS A 11 -7.71 0.43 -0.38
CA LYS A 11 -9.05 0.69 -0.91
C LYS A 11 -9.01 1.90 -1.85
N VAL A 12 -10.18 2.37 -2.27
CA VAL A 12 -10.34 3.63 -3.01
C VAL A 12 -9.61 4.74 -2.24
N PRO A 13 -8.72 5.51 -2.90
CA PRO A 13 -7.95 6.54 -2.21
C PRO A 13 -8.82 7.57 -1.49
N THR A 14 -8.34 8.12 -0.37
CA THR A 14 -8.95 9.27 0.30
C THR A 14 -8.65 10.57 -0.48
N PRO A 15 -9.33 11.70 -0.20
CA PRO A 15 -8.96 12.99 -0.79
C PRO A 15 -7.52 13.40 -0.52
N GLU A 16 -7.00 13.13 0.68
CA GLU A 16 -5.61 13.38 1.05
C GLU A 16 -4.66 12.52 0.22
N GLU A 17 -4.93 11.22 0.11
CA GLU A 17 -4.10 10.31 -0.70
C GLU A 17 -4.06 10.70 -2.18
N ARG A 18 -5.17 11.27 -2.71
CA ARG A 18 -5.22 11.81 -4.09
C ARG A 18 -4.47 13.12 -4.28
N ALA A 19 -4.18 13.85 -3.20
CA ALA A 19 -3.39 15.08 -3.26
C ALA A 19 -1.88 14.79 -3.36
N HIS A 20 -1.47 13.52 -3.25
CA HIS A 20 -0.11 13.05 -3.38
C HIS A 20 0.06 12.16 -4.63
N ASP A 21 1.30 11.83 -4.97
CA ASP A 21 1.56 10.83 -6.00
C ASP A 21 1.05 9.44 -5.57
N TYR A 22 0.75 8.58 -6.54
CA TYR A 22 0.12 7.27 -6.28
C TYR A 22 0.99 6.33 -5.44
N LEU A 23 2.31 6.53 -5.40
CA LEU A 23 3.23 5.72 -4.58
C LEU A 23 3.29 6.21 -3.14
N TRP A 24 2.96 7.47 -2.84
CA TRP A 24 3.07 8.05 -1.50
C TRP A 24 2.43 7.19 -0.41
N ARG A 25 1.17 6.78 -0.60
CA ARG A 25 0.46 5.95 0.40
C ARG A 25 1.01 4.53 0.50
N VAL A 26 1.58 4.01 -0.59
CA VAL A 26 2.12 2.66 -0.67
C VAL A 26 3.49 2.58 -0.01
N HIS A 27 4.33 3.58 -0.24
CA HIS A 27 5.66 3.69 0.35
C HIS A 27 5.58 3.81 1.88
N LYS A 28 4.55 4.48 2.41
CA LYS A 28 4.27 4.50 3.86
C LYS A 28 4.03 3.13 4.48
N GLN A 29 3.72 2.11 3.68
CA GLN A 29 3.42 0.76 4.15
C GLN A 29 4.59 -0.22 3.98
N THR A 30 5.71 0.21 3.40
CA THR A 30 6.90 -0.62 3.19
C THR A 30 7.40 -1.23 4.51
N PRO A 31 7.76 -2.53 4.55
CA PRO A 31 8.27 -3.18 5.75
C PRO A 31 9.52 -2.49 6.32
N GLY A 32 9.64 -2.49 7.65
CA GLY A 32 10.92 -2.31 8.31
C GLY A 32 11.85 -3.53 8.16
N SER A 33 13.10 -3.40 8.60
CA SER A 33 14.05 -4.53 8.59
C SER A 33 13.55 -5.68 9.46
N GLY A 34 13.44 -6.89 8.90
CA GLY A 34 12.92 -8.07 9.59
C GLY A 34 11.39 -8.18 9.62
N GLU A 35 10.67 -7.25 8.98
CA GLU A 35 9.22 -7.30 8.81
C GLU A 35 8.85 -7.86 7.43
N MET A 36 7.74 -8.57 7.39
CA MET A 36 7.04 -8.99 6.19
C MET A 36 5.69 -8.28 6.14
N VAL A 37 5.44 -7.50 5.08
CA VAL A 37 4.13 -6.86 4.86
C VAL A 37 3.49 -7.45 3.62
N ILE A 38 2.26 -7.94 3.77
CA ILE A 38 1.43 -8.39 2.65
C ILE A 38 0.56 -7.22 2.20
N PHE A 39 0.74 -6.79 0.95
CA PHE A 39 -0.12 -5.79 0.33
C PHE A 39 -1.33 -6.49 -0.31
N ASN A 40 -2.50 -6.32 0.31
CA ASN A 40 -3.78 -6.74 -0.27
C ASN A 40 -4.29 -5.60 -1.17
N ARG A 41 -4.18 -5.82 -2.48
CA ARG A 41 -4.05 -4.76 -3.51
C ARG A 41 -2.75 -3.96 -3.35
N SER A 42 -2.37 -3.17 -4.34
CA SER A 42 -1.07 -2.49 -4.34
C SER A 42 -1.04 -1.28 -5.29
N HIS A 43 0.13 -0.67 -5.47
CA HIS A 43 0.38 0.37 -6.47
C HIS A 43 0.05 -0.07 -7.90
N TYR A 44 -0.04 -1.38 -8.17
CA TYR A 44 -0.46 -1.87 -9.48
C TYR A 44 -1.91 -1.50 -9.82
N GLU A 45 -2.78 -1.22 -8.84
CA GLU A 45 -4.17 -0.81 -9.12
C GLU A 45 -4.24 0.50 -9.93
N ASP A 46 -3.29 1.42 -9.70
CA ASP A 46 -3.23 2.72 -10.38
C ASP A 46 -2.69 2.63 -11.82
N VAL A 47 -2.13 1.48 -12.23
CA VAL A 47 -1.63 1.23 -13.61
C VAL A 47 -2.35 0.09 -14.33
N LEU A 48 -3.00 -0.83 -13.61
CA LEU A 48 -3.79 -1.92 -14.18
C LEU A 48 -5.22 -1.47 -14.51
N VAL A 49 -5.74 -0.46 -13.83
CA VAL A 49 -6.96 0.24 -14.25
C VAL A 49 -6.57 1.27 -15.30
N VAL A 50 -6.23 0.78 -16.49
CA VAL A 50 -6.22 1.61 -17.70
C VAL A 50 -7.69 1.99 -17.94
N ARG A 51 -7.99 3.28 -17.82
CA ARG A 51 -9.23 3.85 -18.31
C ARG A 51 -9.31 3.75 -19.83
#